data_AF-A0A4Y7SD20-F1
#
_entry.id   AF-A0A4Y7SD20-F1
#
_cell.length_a   1.000
_cell.length_b   1.000
_cell.length_c   1.000
_cell.angle_alpha   90.00
_cell.angle_beta   90.00
_cell.angle_gamma   90.00
#
_symmetry.space_group_name_H-M   'P 1'
#
loop_
_entity.id
_entity.type
_entity.pdbx_description
1 polymer ?
#
loop_
_entity_poly.entity_id
_entity_poly.type
_entity_poly.pdbx_seq_one_letter_code
_entity_poly.pdbx_strand_id
1 'polypeptide(L)'
;MLAHFRSPMLTALPSLLLSNPLETAAPHFTASATQTIGAREVNHEANAALRPLLDTVQTVGELEDVLEDLRALKYQEGNIPDPSAPLPKGRPRTARITSGYEGRPRGGGPTNSADTANTQRRCGRCREVGHNRTRCP
;
A
#
# COMPACT_ATOMS: atom_id res chain seq x y z
N MET A 1 21.15 -32.59 63.38
CA MET A 1 21.79 -31.97 62.21
C MET A 1 20.85 -32.07 61.04
N LEU A 2 20.31 -30.92 60.60
CA LEU A 2 19.28 -30.76 59.59
C LEU A 2 19.94 -30.61 58.20
N ALA A 3 19.45 -31.34 57.20
CA ALA A 3 19.71 -31.01 55.79
C ALA A 3 18.50 -31.42 54.94
N HIS A 4 17.57 -30.47 54.75
CA HIS A 4 16.52 -30.55 53.74
C HIS A 4 17.07 -30.03 52.41
N PHE A 5 17.25 -30.90 51.43
CA PHE A 5 17.46 -30.50 50.04
C PHE A 5 16.10 -30.30 49.36
N ARG A 6 15.73 -29.04 49.13
CA ARG A 6 14.59 -28.63 48.30
C ARG A 6 15.03 -28.63 46.83
N SER A 7 14.47 -29.53 46.03
CA SER A 7 14.51 -29.42 44.57
C SER A 7 13.58 -28.28 44.10
N PRO A 8 14.04 -27.35 43.25
CA PRO A 8 13.12 -26.46 42.56
C PRO A 8 12.49 -27.22 41.38
N MET A 9 11.18 -27.45 41.46
CA MET A 9 10.38 -27.78 40.28
C MET A 9 10.41 -26.57 39.33
N LEU A 10 11.18 -26.70 38.25
CA LEU A 10 11.04 -25.86 37.08
C LEU A 10 9.70 -26.24 36.43
N THR A 11 8.64 -25.53 36.82
CA THR A 11 7.37 -25.50 36.10
C THR A 11 7.64 -25.05 34.68
N ALA A 12 7.64 -26.01 33.75
CA ALA A 12 7.63 -25.73 32.32
C ALA A 12 6.36 -24.93 32.02
N LEU A 13 6.53 -23.66 31.65
CA LEU A 13 5.44 -22.83 31.20
C LEU A 13 4.84 -23.46 29.94
N PRO A 14 3.51 -23.53 29.81
CA PRO A 14 2.87 -24.08 28.61
C PRO A 14 3.29 -23.27 27.40
N SER A 15 3.84 -23.94 26.39
CA SER A 15 4.32 -23.37 25.10
C SER A 15 3.23 -22.67 24.28
N LEU A 16 2.00 -22.57 24.80
CA LEU A 16 0.85 -21.93 24.18
C LEU A 16 0.83 -20.40 24.32
N LEU A 17 1.81 -19.81 25.04
CA LEU A 17 1.97 -18.35 25.13
C LEU A 17 3.04 -17.78 24.20
N LEU A 18 3.71 -18.64 23.39
CA LEU A 18 4.67 -18.23 22.36
C LEU A 18 4.07 -18.19 20.95
N SER A 19 2.81 -18.58 20.76
CA SER A 19 2.12 -18.36 19.49
C SER A 19 1.77 -16.88 19.37
N ASN A 20 2.31 -16.27 18.32
CA ASN A 20 2.06 -14.88 17.99
C ASN A 20 0.54 -14.71 17.78
N PRO A 21 -0.16 -13.82 18.51
CA PRO A 21 -1.63 -13.65 18.35
C PRO A 21 -2.04 -13.15 16.96
N LEU A 22 -1.07 -12.81 16.11
CA LEU A 22 -1.25 -12.54 14.68
C LEU A 22 -1.38 -13.81 13.82
N GLU A 23 -0.95 -14.98 14.29
CA GLU A 23 -1.12 -16.25 13.57
C GLU A 23 -2.54 -16.82 13.70
N THR A 24 -3.30 -16.43 14.73
CA THR A 24 -4.70 -16.88 14.90
C THR A 24 -5.70 -16.01 14.14
N ALA A 25 -5.29 -14.84 13.65
CA ALA A 25 -6.07 -14.09 12.68
C ALA A 25 -5.63 -14.52 11.27
N ALA A 26 -6.11 -15.68 10.83
CA ALA A 26 -6.38 -15.86 9.43
C ALA A 26 -7.75 -15.22 9.15
N PRO A 27 -7.84 -13.94 8.73
CA PRO A 27 -8.86 -13.68 7.74
C PRO A 27 -8.35 -14.39 6.49
N HIS A 28 -9.13 -15.33 5.98
CA HIS A 28 -9.02 -15.78 4.61
C HIS A 28 -9.36 -14.61 3.66
N PHE A 29 -8.58 -13.52 3.70
CA PHE A 29 -8.36 -12.69 2.53
C PHE A 29 -7.31 -13.42 1.71
N THR A 30 -7.71 -14.55 1.14
CA THR A 30 -7.26 -14.81 -0.22
C THR A 30 -7.78 -13.61 -0.98
N ALA A 31 -6.92 -12.63 -1.27
CA ALA A 31 -7.25 -11.61 -2.25
C ALA A 31 -7.69 -12.43 -3.47
N SER A 32 -8.99 -12.45 -3.76
CA SER A 32 -9.52 -13.18 -4.92
C SER A 32 -8.69 -12.68 -6.07
N ALA A 33 -7.92 -13.58 -6.68
CA ALA A 33 -7.12 -13.23 -7.84
C ALA A 33 -8.07 -12.54 -8.82
N THR A 34 -7.78 -11.28 -9.16
CA THR A 34 -8.60 -10.50 -10.07
C THR A 34 -8.70 -11.27 -11.36
N GLN A 35 -9.86 -11.87 -11.63
CA GLN A 35 -10.11 -12.59 -12.86
C GLN A 35 -10.09 -11.57 -13.99
N THR A 36 -9.07 -11.63 -14.83
CA THR A 36 -8.98 -10.77 -16.00
C THR A 36 -9.92 -11.32 -17.06
N ILE A 37 -10.88 -10.50 -17.50
CA ILE A 37 -11.74 -10.83 -18.63
C ILE A 37 -10.95 -10.59 -19.91
N GLY A 38 -11.07 -11.49 -20.88
CA GLY A 38 -10.37 -11.34 -22.17
C GLY A 38 -10.91 -10.14 -22.96
N ALA A 39 -10.04 -9.37 -23.62
CA ALA A 39 -10.46 -8.19 -24.38
C ALA A 39 -11.53 -8.47 -25.44
N ARG A 40 -11.51 -9.67 -26.04
CA ARG A 40 -12.54 -10.11 -27.00
C ARG A 40 -13.91 -10.28 -26.36
N GLU A 41 -13.94 -10.88 -25.17
CA GLU A 41 -15.17 -11.11 -24.42
C GLU A 41 -15.77 -9.78 -23.98
N VAL A 42 -14.95 -8.90 -23.41
CA VAL A 42 -15.36 -7.51 -23.07
C VAL A 42 -15.95 -6.81 -24.30
N ASN A 43 -15.30 -6.90 -25.46
CA ASN A 43 -15.77 -6.24 -26.67
C ASN A 43 -17.11 -6.83 -27.16
N HIS A 44 -17.25 -8.16 -27.17
CA HIS A 44 -18.49 -8.82 -27.58
C HIS A 44 -19.64 -8.49 -26.64
N GLU A 45 -19.41 -8.52 -25.33
CA GLU A 45 -20.42 -8.23 -24.32
C GLU A 45 -20.82 -6.75 -24.33
N ALA A 46 -19.85 -5.83 -24.42
CA ALA A 46 -20.13 -4.41 -24.55
C ALA A 46 -20.96 -4.09 -25.81
N ASN A 47 -20.58 -4.66 -26.96
CA ASN A 47 -21.34 -4.46 -28.19
C ASN A 47 -22.74 -5.10 -28.12
N ALA A 48 -22.88 -6.26 -27.49
CA ALA A 48 -24.17 -6.88 -27.29
C ALA A 48 -25.08 -6.02 -26.39
N ALA A 49 -24.53 -5.42 -25.34
CA ALA A 49 -25.25 -4.53 -24.44
C ALA A 49 -25.65 -3.21 -25.11
N LEU A 50 -24.83 -2.68 -26.01
CA LEU A 50 -25.12 -1.42 -26.73
C LEU A 50 -26.12 -1.59 -27.88
N ARG A 51 -26.27 -2.78 -28.45
CA ARG A 51 -27.15 -3.03 -29.61
C ARG A 51 -28.59 -2.52 -29.44
N PRO A 52 -29.30 -2.77 -28.33
CA PRO A 52 -30.67 -2.28 -28.15
C PRO A 52 -30.77 -0.75 -28.13
N LEU A 53 -29.74 -0.06 -27.64
CA LEU A 53 -29.69 1.40 -27.61
C LEU A 53 -29.44 1.98 -29.01
N LEU A 54 -28.68 1.27 -29.84
CA LEU A 54 -28.39 1.70 -31.21
C LEU A 54 -29.52 1.40 -32.19
N ASP A 55 -30.40 0.43 -31.89
CA ASP A 55 -31.54 0.08 -32.75
C ASP A 55 -32.56 1.22 -32.87
N THR A 56 -32.64 2.08 -31.85
CA THR A 56 -33.51 3.26 -31.83
C THR A 56 -32.92 4.47 -32.53
N VAL A 57 -31.63 4.46 -32.87
CA VAL A 57 -30.91 5.61 -33.44
C VAL A 57 -30.97 5.53 -34.96
N GLN A 58 -31.75 6.42 -35.57
CA GLN A 58 -31.92 6.50 -37.02
C GLN A 58 -31.21 7.73 -37.60
N THR A 59 -30.95 8.74 -36.78
CA THR A 59 -30.38 10.02 -37.20
C THR A 59 -29.07 10.34 -36.47
N VAL A 60 -28.30 11.27 -37.06
CA VAL A 60 -27.05 11.75 -36.45
C VAL A 60 -27.32 12.50 -35.14
N GLY A 61 -28.42 13.27 -35.06
CA GLY A 61 -28.80 13.97 -33.83
C GLY A 61 -29.10 13.02 -32.67
N GLU A 62 -29.87 11.95 -32.93
CA GLU A 62 -30.15 10.93 -31.91
C GLU A 62 -28.86 10.22 -31.44
N LEU A 63 -27.90 10.00 -32.34
CA LEU A 63 -26.60 9.46 -31.96
C LEU A 63 -25.83 10.42 -31.05
N GLU A 64 -25.85 11.71 -31.36
CA GLU A 64 -25.21 12.75 -30.55
C GLU A 64 -25.84 12.84 -29.15
N ASP A 65 -27.17 12.77 -29.06
CA ASP A 65 -27.90 12.76 -27.79
C ASP A 65 -27.51 11.56 -26.91
N VAL A 66 -27.50 10.34 -27.48
CA VAL A 66 -27.08 9.13 -26.76
C VAL A 66 -25.63 9.23 -26.28
N LEU A 67 -24.74 9.81 -27.08
CA LEU A 67 -23.35 10.00 -26.70
C LEU A 67 -23.19 11.03 -25.58
N GLU A 68 -24.02 12.07 -25.55
CA GLU A 68 -24.02 13.07 -24.48
C GLU A 68 -24.53 12.47 -23.17
N ASP A 69 -25.60 11.67 -23.23
CA ASP A 69 -26.13 10.93 -22.06
C ASP A 69 -25.08 9.98 -21.46
N LEU A 70 -24.37 9.21 -22.30
CA LEU A 70 -23.29 8.33 -21.84
C LEU A 70 -22.14 9.10 -21.18
N ARG A 71 -21.80 10.30 -21.66
CA ARG A 71 -20.80 11.16 -21.03
C ARG A 71 -21.32 11.69 -19.69
N ALA A 72 -22.57 12.13 -19.63
CA ALA A 72 -23.19 12.63 -18.40
C ALA A 72 -23.18 11.58 -17.29
N LEU A 73 -23.52 10.32 -17.61
CA LEU A 73 -23.44 9.19 -16.67
C LEU A 73 -22.02 8.96 -16.14
N LYS A 74 -21.01 9.01 -17.03
CA LYS A 74 -19.61 8.86 -16.64
C LYS A 74 -19.17 9.93 -15.63
N TYR A 75 -19.65 11.16 -15.77
CA TYR A 75 -19.35 12.22 -14.80
C TYR A 75 -20.05 12.02 -13.45
N GLN A 76 -21.21 11.37 -13.41
CA GLN A 76 -21.91 11.08 -12.17
C GLN A 76 -21.20 9.99 -11.35
N GLU A 77 -20.69 8.93 -12.00
CA GLU A 77 -19.99 7.84 -11.32
C GLU A 77 -18.61 8.26 -10.79
N GLY A 78 -17.92 9.17 -11.48
CA GLY A 78 -16.61 9.69 -11.06
C GLY A 78 -16.66 10.58 -9.79
N ASN A 79 -17.85 10.91 -9.30
CA ASN A 79 -18.05 11.75 -8.12
C ASN A 79 -18.36 10.95 -6.85
N ILE A 80 -18.27 9.62 -6.89
CA ILE A 80 -18.31 8.79 -5.68
C ILE A 80 -16.94 8.93 -5.02
N PRO A 81 -16.82 9.66 -3.89
CA PRO A 81 -15.55 9.74 -3.18
C PRO A 81 -15.16 8.33 -2.73
N ASP A 82 -13.95 7.91 -3.08
CA ASP A 82 -13.39 6.68 -2.54
C ASP A 82 -13.54 6.69 -1.01
N PRO A 83 -13.99 5.59 -0.39
CA PRO A 83 -14.01 5.51 1.06
C PRO A 83 -12.60 5.81 1.53
N SER A 84 -12.47 6.85 2.36
CA SER A 84 -11.17 7.26 2.89
C SER A 84 -10.49 6.01 3.45
N ALA A 85 -9.35 5.64 2.86
CA ALA A 85 -8.60 4.48 3.31
C ALA A 85 -8.46 4.61 4.83
N PRO A 86 -8.78 3.55 5.61
CA PRO A 86 -8.66 3.63 7.05
C PRO A 86 -7.23 4.04 7.35
N LEU A 87 -7.08 5.25 7.91
CA LEU A 87 -5.80 5.78 8.34
C LEU A 87 -5.11 4.63 9.09
N PRO A 88 -3.91 4.17 8.67
CA PRO A 88 -3.20 3.19 9.45
C PRO A 88 -2.98 3.86 10.79
N LYS A 89 -3.75 3.44 11.80
CA LYS A 89 -3.63 3.97 13.16
C LYS A 89 -2.16 3.79 13.50
N GLY A 90 -1.42 4.89 13.50
CA GLY A 90 0.01 4.87 13.71
C GLY A 90 0.27 4.01 14.92
N ARG A 91 1.08 2.98 14.76
CA ARG A 91 1.48 2.10 15.86
C ARG A 91 1.80 3.01 17.05
N PRO A 92 1.15 2.87 18.22
CA PRO A 92 1.41 3.74 19.35
C PRO A 92 2.92 3.78 19.60
N ARG A 93 3.54 4.96 19.37
CA ARG A 93 4.98 5.18 19.49
C ARG A 93 5.50 5.00 20.93
N THR A 94 4.60 4.72 21.87
CA THR A 94 4.86 4.68 23.30
C THR A 94 5.13 3.28 23.84
N ALA A 95 4.88 2.21 23.09
CA ALA A 95 5.30 0.86 23.47
C ALA A 95 6.72 0.56 22.95
N ARG A 96 7.71 1.37 23.34
CA ARG A 96 9.11 0.91 23.32
C ARG A 96 9.27 -0.03 24.51
N ILE A 97 9.16 -1.33 24.26
CA ILE A 97 9.43 -2.41 25.24
C ILE A 97 10.96 -2.49 25.53
N THR A 98 11.77 -1.68 24.87
CA THR A 98 13.20 -1.55 25.14
C THR A 98 13.38 -0.69 26.40
N SER A 99 13.38 -1.34 27.57
CA SER A 99 13.85 -0.74 28.82
C SER A 99 15.21 -0.05 28.61
N GLY A 100 15.53 0.97 29.42
CA GLY A 100 16.76 1.78 29.30
C GLY A 100 18.11 1.04 29.41
N TYR A 101 18.10 -0.29 29.36
CA TYR A 101 19.29 -1.16 29.34
C TYR A 101 19.69 -1.62 27.93
N GLU A 102 18.84 -1.45 26.91
CA GLU A 102 19.28 -1.65 25.53
C GLU A 102 20.16 -0.48 25.09
N GLY A 103 21.44 -0.79 24.85
CA GLY A 103 22.47 0.17 24.50
C GLY A 103 22.15 1.00 23.27
N ARG A 104 23.01 2.01 23.01
CA ARG A 104 22.88 2.93 21.86
C ARG A 104 22.51 2.14 20.60
N PRO A 105 21.52 2.61 19.81
CA PRO A 105 21.23 1.98 18.54
C PRO A 105 22.50 2.01 17.69
N ARG A 106 23.14 0.84 17.51
CA ARG A 106 24.14 0.64 16.47
C ARG A 106 23.38 0.56 15.15
N GLY A 107 22.95 1.73 14.68
CA GLY A 107 22.41 1.91 13.34
C GLY A 107 23.52 1.65 12.32
N GLY A 108 23.68 0.37 11.96
CA GLY A 108 24.40 -0.07 10.77
C GLY A 108 23.40 -0.47 9.71
N GLY A 109 22.62 0.48 9.20
CA GLY A 109 21.96 0.27 7.91
C GLY A 109 23.04 0.20 6.83
N PRO A 110 22.85 -0.58 5.74
CA PRO A 110 23.77 -0.56 4.62
C PRO A 110 23.79 0.87 4.06
N THR A 111 24.83 1.63 4.40
CA THR A 111 25.22 2.76 3.58
C THR A 111 25.63 2.12 2.26
N ASN A 112 24.92 2.45 1.19
CA ASN A 112 25.44 2.31 -0.16
C ASN A 112 26.67 3.23 -0.26
N SER A 113 27.75 2.84 0.40
CA SER A 113 29.10 3.39 0.25
C SER A 113 29.72 2.72 -0.97
N ALA A 114 28.98 2.73 -2.08
CA ALA A 114 29.54 2.57 -3.40
C ALA A 114 29.56 3.98 -3.97
N ASP A 115 30.76 4.56 -3.98
CA ASP A 115 31.15 5.76 -4.71
C ASP A 115 30.46 7.06 -4.31
N THR A 116 31.14 7.86 -3.48
CA THR A 116 31.68 9.15 -3.94
C THR A 116 32.33 9.95 -2.80
N ALA A 117 33.60 9.66 -2.54
CA ALA A 117 34.49 10.58 -1.83
C ALA A 117 35.02 11.72 -2.76
N ASN A 118 34.27 12.14 -3.80
CA ASN A 118 34.65 13.31 -4.62
C ASN A 118 33.58 13.86 -5.59
N THR A 119 32.27 13.79 -5.30
CA THR A 119 31.29 14.58 -6.07
C THR A 119 30.89 15.80 -5.28
N GLN A 120 31.57 16.92 -5.57
CA GLN A 120 31.06 18.24 -5.22
C GLN A 120 29.58 18.32 -5.60
N ARG A 121 28.73 18.71 -4.64
CA ARG A 121 27.29 18.79 -4.85
C ARG A 121 26.99 19.75 -6.00
N ARG A 122 26.42 19.21 -7.08
CA ARG A 122 25.99 19.98 -8.26
C ARG A 122 24.63 20.63 -8.01
N CYS A 123 24.41 21.80 -8.60
CA CYS A 123 23.13 22.50 -8.55
C CYS A 123 22.01 21.66 -9.20
N GLY A 124 20.88 21.51 -8.53
CA GLY A 124 19.73 20.75 -9.05
C GLY A 124 19.01 21.41 -10.25
N ARG A 125 19.38 22.63 -10.65
CA ARG A 125 18.79 23.36 -11.79
C ARG A 125 19.70 23.33 -13.03
N CYS A 126 20.96 23.76 -12.90
CA CYS A 126 21.92 23.84 -14.02
C CYS A 126 23.03 22.78 -14.00
N ARG A 127 23.13 21.97 -12.92
CA ARG A 127 24.15 20.90 -12.73
C ARG A 127 25.61 21.36 -12.63
N GLU A 128 25.86 22.65 -12.47
CA GLU A 128 27.18 23.21 -12.16
C GLU A 128 27.53 23.07 -10.67
N VAL A 129 28.83 23.07 -10.35
CA VAL A 129 29.32 23.05 -8.96
C VAL A 129 29.50 24.48 -8.43
N GLY A 130 29.49 24.66 -7.11
CA GLY A 130 29.76 25.96 -6.48
C GLY A 130 28.52 26.77 -6.08
N HIS A 131 27.32 26.35 -6.43
CA HIS A 131 26.07 26.96 -5.96
C HIS A 131 24.93 25.94 -5.77
N ASN A 132 23.89 26.35 -5.05
CA ASN A 132 22.69 25.53 -4.80
C ASN A 132 21.50 26.03 -5.65
N ARG A 133 20.41 25.23 -5.71
CA ARG A 133 19.22 25.53 -6.53
C ARG A 133 18.61 26.92 -6.27
N THR A 134 18.74 27.43 -5.04
CA THR A 134 18.22 28.73 -4.61
C THR A 134 19.10 29.92 -5.02
N ARG A 135 20.37 29.70 -5.37
CA ARG A 135 21.33 30.74 -5.81
C ARG A 135 21.83 30.46 -7.24
N CYS A 136 21.02 29.80 -8.06
CA CYS A 136 21.30 29.60 -9.47
C CYS A 136 21.08 30.94 -10.20
N PRO A 137 22.09 31.45 -10.95
CA PRO A 137 21.93 32.66 -11.76
C PRO A 137 20.87 32.48 -12.86
#